data_AF-A0AAU9WBG6-F1
#
_entry.id   AF-A0AAU9WBG6-F1
#
_cell.length_a   1.000
_cell.length_b   1.000
_cell.length_c   1.000
_cell.angle_alpha   90.00
_cell.angle_beta   90.00
_cell.angle_gamma   90.00
#
_symmetry.space_group_name_H-M   'P 1'
#
loop_
_entity.id
_entity.type
_entity.pdbx_description
1 polymer ?
#
loop_
_entity_poly.entity_id
_entity_poly.type
_entity_poly.pdbx_seq_one_letter_code
_entity_poly.pdbx_strand_id
1 'polypeptide(L)'
;MNPLENAGNLDFYGQRPWRQGFQGTEPPDAGIEKAGIIALQSQEIQVDHSWVIIPLLSSAVAQFKKYKSPRMKRYLMVQMGEEYYHARDYSKALLLLGKVTWDYRTEKWWSLLTSVLITSLRCAYLVGNVEEYITLSLELTGRYVENSPEEKTRCQTNLIHVMSNECPEPEPGCDFEAVEEAKELWKTLKVTPQAPQVFTIQMEQIAPFVECKLVFDLVSTTADSTILLQIYLRVSCPFPLRFSKIAVFFSNQFYNQQCVVETGSAQGECGLYLLPAKTKVIPFQLVP
;
A
#
# COMPACT_ATOMS: atom_id res chain seq x y z
N MET A 1 -17.77 -43.52 19.73
CA MET A 1 -16.44 -44.01 19.34
C MET A 1 -15.72 -42.88 18.63
N ASN A 2 -14.49 -42.53 19.02
CA ASN A 2 -13.76 -41.45 18.36
C ASN A 2 -13.21 -41.98 17.02
N PRO A 3 -13.71 -41.51 15.85
CA PRO A 3 -13.27 -42.04 14.57
C PRO A 3 -11.80 -41.76 14.25
N LEU A 4 -11.14 -40.86 15.00
CA LEU A 4 -9.74 -40.44 14.79
C LEU A 4 -8.73 -41.08 15.74
N GLU A 5 -9.15 -42.03 16.58
CA GLU A 5 -8.31 -42.63 17.62
C GLU A 5 -7.00 -43.26 17.06
N ASN A 6 -7.05 -43.82 15.85
CA ASN A 6 -5.89 -44.43 15.18
C ASN A 6 -5.15 -43.50 14.19
N ALA A 7 -5.45 -42.19 14.16
CA ALA A 7 -4.88 -41.29 13.15
C ALA A 7 -3.35 -41.16 13.21
N GLY A 8 -2.72 -41.42 14.36
CA GLY A 8 -1.27 -41.39 14.53
C GLY A 8 -0.54 -42.68 14.13
N ASN A 9 -1.25 -43.78 13.90
CA ASN A 9 -0.70 -45.11 13.62
C ASN A 9 -1.23 -45.65 12.28
N LEU A 10 -1.08 -44.87 11.20
CA LEU A 10 -1.50 -45.26 9.86
C LEU A 10 -0.36 -46.00 9.12
N ASP A 11 -0.69 -47.10 8.46
CA ASP A 11 0.28 -47.88 7.66
C ASP A 11 0.67 -47.15 6.36
N PHE A 12 -0.24 -46.35 5.81
CA PHE A 12 -0.04 -45.60 4.57
C PHE A 12 -0.52 -44.15 4.67
N TYR A 13 0.21 -43.25 4.03
CA TYR A 13 -0.21 -41.86 3.88
C TYR A 13 -1.53 -41.75 3.09
N GLY A 14 -2.46 -40.94 3.56
CA GLY A 14 -3.79 -40.77 2.96
C GLY A 14 -4.82 -41.84 3.35
N GLN A 15 -4.46 -42.81 4.20
CA GLN A 15 -5.41 -43.79 4.73
C GLN A 15 -6.33 -43.15 5.77
N ARG A 16 -7.61 -43.54 5.76
CA ARG A 16 -8.58 -43.08 6.77
C ARG A 16 -8.44 -43.93 8.03
N PRO A 17 -8.30 -43.33 9.22
CA PRO A 17 -8.08 -44.05 10.48
C PRO A 17 -9.14 -45.12 10.77
N TRP A 18 -10.40 -44.85 10.40
CA TRP A 18 -11.54 -45.76 10.58
C TRP A 18 -11.74 -46.78 9.43
N ARG A 19 -10.83 -46.84 8.45
CA ARG A 19 -10.84 -47.84 7.35
C ARG A 19 -9.60 -48.75 7.36
N GLN A 20 -8.85 -48.82 8.47
CA GLN A 20 -7.68 -49.69 8.58
C GLN A 20 -8.07 -51.17 8.38
N GLY A 21 -7.32 -51.88 7.53
CA GLY A 21 -7.58 -53.28 7.19
C GLY A 21 -8.70 -53.54 6.19
N PHE A 22 -9.41 -52.52 5.69
CA PHE A 22 -10.49 -52.68 4.71
C PHE A 22 -10.07 -52.16 3.31
N GLN A 23 -10.07 -53.05 2.32
CA GLN A 23 -9.64 -52.75 0.94
C GLN A 23 -10.82 -52.54 -0.03
N GLY A 24 -12.07 -52.61 0.44
CA GLY A 24 -13.25 -52.39 -0.40
C GLY A 24 -13.50 -50.91 -0.72
N THR A 25 -14.08 -50.64 -1.89
CA THR A 25 -14.46 -49.30 -2.35
C THR A 25 -15.61 -48.71 -1.54
N GLU A 26 -16.56 -49.55 -1.11
CA GLU A 26 -17.71 -49.12 -0.30
C GLU A 26 -17.34 -48.93 1.18
N PRO A 27 -17.85 -47.87 1.86
CA PRO A 27 -17.62 -47.69 3.29
C PRO A 27 -18.20 -48.87 4.09
N PRO A 28 -17.45 -49.45 5.05
CA PRO A 28 -17.96 -50.49 5.94
C PRO A 28 -19.18 -50.04 6.76
N ASP A 29 -19.19 -48.75 7.14
CA ASP A 29 -20.30 -48.08 7.84
C ASP A 29 -20.36 -46.62 7.37
N ALA A 30 -21.49 -46.24 6.76
CA ALA A 30 -21.74 -44.88 6.27
C ALA A 30 -21.84 -43.84 7.41
N GLY A 31 -22.24 -44.25 8.61
CA GLY A 31 -22.33 -43.39 9.80
C GLY A 31 -20.96 -43.02 10.35
N ILE A 32 -20.08 -44.02 10.51
CA ILE A 32 -18.69 -43.82 10.96
C ILE A 32 -17.89 -43.05 9.90
N GLU A 33 -18.11 -43.33 8.62
CA GLU A 33 -17.51 -42.59 7.51
C GLU A 33 -17.86 -41.09 7.59
N LYS A 34 -19.14 -40.77 7.76
CA LYS A 34 -19.59 -39.38 7.88
C LYS A 34 -19.03 -38.71 9.13
N ALA A 35 -19.04 -39.40 10.28
CA ALA A 35 -18.50 -38.89 11.52
C ALA A 35 -16.99 -38.64 11.45
N GLY A 36 -16.24 -39.55 10.81
CA GLY A 36 -14.80 -39.41 10.60
C GLY A 36 -14.44 -38.25 9.66
N ILE A 37 -15.18 -38.08 8.56
CA ILE A 37 -14.98 -36.94 7.65
C ILE A 37 -15.23 -35.62 8.39
N ILE A 38 -16.33 -35.51 9.13
CA ILE A 38 -16.64 -34.31 9.93
C ILE A 38 -15.54 -34.06 10.97
N ALA A 39 -15.05 -35.11 11.64
CA ALA A 39 -13.99 -34.97 12.62
C ALA A 39 -12.68 -34.48 11.97
N LEU A 40 -12.28 -35.02 10.81
CA LEU A 40 -11.10 -34.54 10.07
C LEU A 40 -11.28 -33.09 9.62
N GLN A 41 -12.44 -32.74 9.04
CA GLN A 41 -12.73 -31.37 8.64
C GLN A 41 -12.67 -30.41 9.83
N SER A 42 -13.17 -30.83 10.99
CA SER A 42 -13.13 -30.01 12.22
C SER A 42 -11.71 -29.81 12.74
N GLN A 43 -10.83 -30.80 12.59
CA GLN A 43 -9.41 -30.65 12.93
C GLN A 43 -8.69 -29.76 11.91
N GLU A 44 -8.98 -29.92 10.62
CA GLU A 44 -8.37 -29.11 9.55
C GLU A 44 -8.71 -27.63 9.71
N ILE A 45 -9.96 -27.30 10.05
CA ILE A 45 -10.40 -25.91 10.30
C ILE A 45 -9.63 -25.26 11.47
N GLN A 46 -9.12 -26.04 12.41
CA GLN A 46 -8.34 -25.53 13.54
C GLN A 46 -6.88 -25.24 13.18
N VAL A 47 -6.41 -25.70 12.01
CA VAL A 47 -5.03 -25.49 11.59
C VAL A 47 -4.88 -24.10 11.00
N ASP A 48 -4.02 -23.29 11.61
CA ASP A 48 -3.63 -22.01 11.03
C ASP A 48 -2.54 -22.24 9.97
N HIS A 49 -2.99 -22.44 8.73
CA HIS A 49 -2.11 -22.68 7.60
C HIS A 49 -1.15 -21.52 7.33
N SER A 50 -1.55 -20.28 7.58
CA SER A 50 -0.73 -19.09 7.33
C SER A 50 0.57 -19.16 8.16
N TRP A 51 0.46 -19.54 9.44
CA TRP A 51 1.63 -19.72 10.33
C TRP A 51 2.52 -20.91 9.98
N VAL A 52 2.02 -21.90 9.22
CA VAL A 52 2.84 -22.99 8.68
C VAL A 52 3.53 -22.58 7.38
N ILE A 53 2.84 -21.83 6.51
CA ILE A 53 3.34 -21.41 5.20
C ILE A 53 4.44 -20.34 5.34
N ILE A 54 4.29 -19.37 6.24
CA ILE A 54 5.25 -18.26 6.42
C ILE A 54 6.70 -18.76 6.67
N PRO A 55 6.97 -19.69 7.61
CA PRO A 55 8.32 -20.25 7.81
C PRO A 55 8.88 -20.98 6.58
N LEU A 56 8.03 -21.67 5.82
CA LEU A 56 8.42 -22.36 4.58
C LEU A 56 8.83 -21.36 3.51
N LEU A 57 8.04 -20.30 3.32
CA LEU A 57 8.38 -19.20 2.41
C LEU A 57 9.66 -18.48 2.83
N SER A 58 9.84 -18.22 4.12
CA SER A 58 11.08 -17.64 4.66
C SER A 58 12.31 -18.51 4.35
N SER A 59 12.19 -19.83 4.53
CA SER A 59 13.24 -20.79 4.19
C SER A 59 13.54 -20.80 2.68
N ALA A 60 12.50 -20.74 1.83
CA ALA A 60 12.66 -20.65 0.39
C ALA A 60 13.35 -19.33 -0.03
N VAL A 61 12.95 -18.19 0.54
CA VAL A 61 13.60 -16.88 0.33
C VAL A 61 15.08 -16.95 0.66
N ALA A 62 15.47 -17.62 1.75
CA ALA A 62 16.87 -17.81 2.11
C ALA A 62 17.66 -18.61 1.06
N GLN A 63 17.06 -19.67 0.49
CA GLN A 63 17.67 -20.43 -0.60
C GLN A 63 17.83 -19.57 -1.86
N PHE A 64 16.80 -18.87 -2.31
CA PHE A 64 16.90 -18.03 -3.52
C PHE A 64 17.84 -16.83 -3.34
N LYS A 65 18.00 -16.33 -2.10
CA LYS A 65 19.05 -15.36 -1.77
C LYS A 65 20.45 -15.98 -1.94
N LYS A 66 20.68 -17.21 -1.47
CA LYS A 66 21.95 -17.93 -1.62
C LYS A 66 22.31 -18.16 -3.08
N TYR A 67 21.34 -18.55 -3.91
CA TYR A 67 21.52 -18.78 -5.35
C TYR A 67 21.40 -17.52 -6.22
N LYS A 68 21.40 -16.31 -5.62
CA LYS A 68 21.39 -15.01 -6.34
C LYS A 68 20.25 -14.88 -7.35
N SER A 69 19.04 -15.30 -6.99
CA SER A 69 17.83 -15.19 -7.82
C SER A 69 16.90 -14.09 -7.29
N PRO A 70 17.11 -12.81 -7.64
CA PRO A 70 16.40 -11.67 -7.05
C PRO A 70 14.90 -11.65 -7.35
N ARG A 71 14.50 -12.04 -8.58
CA ARG A 71 13.08 -12.05 -8.99
C ARG A 71 12.27 -13.09 -8.21
N MET A 72 12.78 -14.31 -8.11
CA MET A 72 12.11 -15.38 -7.35
C MET A 72 12.06 -15.06 -5.86
N LYS A 73 13.14 -14.49 -5.32
CA LYS A 73 13.17 -13.99 -3.94
C LYS A 73 12.05 -12.97 -3.69
N ARG A 74 11.88 -11.97 -4.58
CA ARG A 74 10.81 -10.98 -4.46
C ARG A 74 9.42 -11.58 -4.58
N TYR A 75 9.22 -12.49 -5.54
CA TYR A 75 7.95 -13.19 -5.70
C TYR A 75 7.53 -13.90 -4.41
N LEU A 76 8.45 -14.64 -3.79
CA LEU A 76 8.18 -15.30 -2.50
C LEU A 76 7.99 -14.31 -1.33
N MET A 77 8.66 -13.15 -1.36
CA MET A 77 8.41 -12.10 -0.38
C MET A 77 7.01 -11.49 -0.51
N VAL A 78 6.46 -11.37 -1.73
CA VAL A 78 5.07 -10.94 -1.94
C VAL A 78 4.12 -11.99 -1.37
N GLN A 79 4.30 -13.27 -1.74
CA GLN A 79 3.47 -14.36 -1.21
C GLN A 79 3.52 -14.39 0.32
N MET A 80 4.71 -14.25 0.92
CA MET A 80 4.84 -14.22 2.37
C MET A 80 4.14 -12.99 2.99
N GLY A 81 4.08 -11.86 2.28
CA GLY A 81 3.34 -10.67 2.71
C GLY A 81 1.82 -10.87 2.65
N GLU A 82 1.33 -11.57 1.63
CA GLU A 82 -0.08 -11.97 1.51
C GLU A 82 -0.47 -12.97 2.61
N GLU A 83 0.40 -13.92 2.93
CA GLU A 83 0.17 -14.82 4.08
C GLU A 83 0.15 -14.08 5.41
N TYR A 84 1.02 -13.08 5.61
CA TYR A 84 0.94 -12.22 6.80
C TYR A 84 -0.37 -11.43 6.87
N TYR A 85 -0.91 -11.00 5.73
CA TYR A 85 -2.24 -10.37 5.67
C TYR A 85 -3.34 -11.34 6.08
N HIS A 86 -3.29 -12.59 5.61
CA HIS A 86 -4.24 -13.64 6.00
C HIS A 86 -4.13 -14.04 7.47
N ALA A 87 -2.91 -14.02 8.04
CA ALA A 87 -2.66 -14.24 9.46
C ALA A 87 -3.06 -13.05 10.37
N ARG A 88 -3.67 -12.00 9.82
CA ARG A 88 -4.02 -10.73 10.50
C ARG A 88 -2.81 -9.96 11.08
N ASP A 89 -1.58 -10.27 10.65
CA ASP A 89 -0.37 -9.51 11.02
C ASP A 89 -0.06 -8.44 9.96
N TYR A 90 -0.95 -7.44 9.89
CA TYR A 90 -0.91 -6.39 8.88
C TYR A 90 0.35 -5.51 8.95
N SER A 91 0.94 -5.35 10.15
CA SER A 91 2.15 -4.56 10.34
C SER A 91 3.37 -5.22 9.69
N LYS A 92 3.53 -6.55 9.85
CA LYS A 92 4.61 -7.27 9.16
C LYS A 92 4.36 -7.37 7.67
N ALA A 93 3.10 -7.52 7.24
CA ALA A 93 2.74 -7.48 5.84
C ALA A 93 3.19 -6.15 5.18
N LEU A 94 2.83 -5.00 5.76
CA LEU A 94 3.24 -3.68 5.27
C LEU A 94 4.76 -3.55 5.14
N LEU A 95 5.50 -3.90 6.20
CA LEU A 95 6.96 -3.80 6.21
C LEU A 95 7.60 -4.65 5.11
N LEU A 96 7.07 -5.84 4.87
CA LEU A 96 7.60 -6.76 3.88
C LEU A 96 7.26 -6.32 2.46
N LEU A 97 6.00 -5.97 2.20
CA LEU A 97 5.53 -5.50 0.90
C LEU A 97 6.21 -4.18 0.50
N GLY A 98 6.43 -3.26 1.45
CA GLY A 98 7.16 -2.01 1.22
C GLY A 98 8.60 -2.20 0.72
N LYS A 99 9.27 -3.29 1.10
CA LYS A 99 10.61 -3.64 0.56
C LYS A 99 10.55 -4.07 -0.90
N VAL A 100 9.47 -4.74 -1.29
CA VAL A 100 9.31 -5.25 -2.66
C VAL A 100 8.85 -4.16 -3.63
N THR A 101 8.00 -3.24 -3.17
CA THR A 101 7.50 -2.14 -4.02
C THR A 101 8.64 -1.24 -4.52
N TRP A 102 9.67 -0.99 -3.70
CA TRP A 102 10.87 -0.27 -4.13
C TRP A 102 11.51 -0.89 -5.39
N ASP A 103 11.78 -2.19 -5.36
CA ASP A 103 12.37 -2.89 -6.50
C ASP A 103 11.44 -2.87 -7.73
N TYR A 104 10.13 -3.06 -7.53
CA TYR A 104 9.15 -3.01 -8.63
C TYR A 104 9.03 -1.62 -9.26
N ARG A 105 9.19 -0.53 -8.50
CA ARG A 105 9.26 0.83 -9.04
C ARG A 105 10.51 1.00 -9.91
N THR A 106 11.68 0.60 -9.41
CA THR A 106 12.94 0.75 -10.16
C THR A 106 12.94 -0.03 -11.46
N GLU A 107 12.37 -1.25 -11.46
CA GLU A 107 12.29 -2.11 -12.64
C GLU A 107 11.04 -1.83 -13.51
N LYS A 108 10.15 -0.91 -13.09
CA LYS A 108 8.92 -0.50 -13.81
C LYS A 108 7.90 -1.62 -14.03
N TRP A 109 7.74 -2.53 -13.05
CA TRP A 109 6.73 -3.60 -13.09
C TRP A 109 5.38 -3.09 -12.57
N TRP A 110 4.75 -2.19 -13.32
CA TRP A 110 3.58 -1.43 -12.87
C TRP A 110 2.39 -2.29 -12.47
N SER A 111 2.12 -3.37 -13.21
CA SER A 111 1.01 -4.29 -12.90
C SER A 111 1.19 -5.00 -11.55
N LEU A 112 2.39 -5.57 -11.32
CA LEU A 112 2.72 -6.20 -10.02
C LEU A 112 2.77 -5.17 -8.90
N LEU A 113 3.33 -3.99 -9.17
CA LEU A 113 3.36 -2.89 -8.21
C LEU A 113 1.94 -2.50 -7.80
N THR A 114 1.01 -2.35 -8.76
CA THR A 114 -0.39 -2.00 -8.52
C THR A 114 -1.04 -3.00 -7.57
N SER A 115 -0.90 -4.31 -7.85
CA SER A 115 -1.46 -5.36 -7.00
C SER A 115 -0.89 -5.31 -5.57
N VAL A 116 0.43 -5.13 -5.43
CA VAL A 116 1.07 -5.04 -4.11
C VAL A 116 0.65 -3.77 -3.37
N LEU A 117 0.55 -2.63 -4.05
CA LEU A 117 0.11 -1.37 -3.47
C LEU A 117 -1.34 -1.44 -2.96
N ILE A 118 -2.23 -2.14 -3.68
CA ILE A 118 -3.63 -2.37 -3.23
C ILE A 118 -3.63 -3.16 -1.92
N THR A 119 -2.88 -4.27 -1.85
CA THR A 119 -2.77 -5.06 -0.61
C THR A 119 -2.15 -4.25 0.52
N SER A 120 -1.10 -3.47 0.25
CA SER A 120 -0.51 -2.56 1.23
C SER A 120 -1.50 -1.49 1.70
N LEU A 121 -2.34 -0.93 0.81
CA LEU A 121 -3.33 0.08 1.19
C LEU A 121 -4.36 -0.51 2.16
N ARG A 122 -4.83 -1.74 1.91
CA ARG A 122 -5.69 -2.49 2.83
C ARG A 122 -5.01 -2.67 4.18
N CYS A 123 -3.75 -3.11 4.21
CA CYS A 123 -3.03 -3.26 5.47
C CYS A 123 -2.88 -1.91 6.20
N ALA A 124 -2.56 -0.82 5.49
CA ALA A 124 -2.41 0.51 6.09
C ALA A 124 -3.73 1.00 6.70
N TYR A 125 -4.86 0.73 6.03
CA TYR A 125 -6.20 0.99 6.56
C TYR A 125 -6.46 0.18 7.83
N LEU A 126 -6.18 -1.13 7.82
CA LEU A 126 -6.47 -2.03 8.94
C LEU A 126 -5.58 -1.75 10.17
N VAL A 127 -4.35 -1.27 9.97
CA VAL A 127 -3.44 -0.85 11.05
C VAL A 127 -3.78 0.56 11.58
N GLY A 128 -4.46 1.39 10.79
CA GLY A 128 -4.67 2.80 11.11
C GLY A 128 -3.40 3.65 10.93
N ASN A 129 -2.47 3.24 10.06
CA ASN A 129 -1.26 4.02 9.77
C ASN A 129 -1.58 5.11 8.74
N VAL A 130 -1.83 6.32 9.23
CA VAL A 130 -2.23 7.48 8.41
C VAL A 130 -1.16 7.88 7.39
N GLU A 131 0.11 7.91 7.79
CA GLU A 131 1.23 8.32 6.92
C GLU A 131 1.39 7.39 5.71
N GLU A 132 1.42 6.08 5.98
CA GLU A 132 1.56 5.07 4.94
C GLU A 132 0.31 5.05 4.03
N TYR A 133 -0.88 5.20 4.62
CA TYR A 133 -2.13 5.24 3.87
C TYR A 133 -2.20 6.42 2.89
N ILE A 134 -1.78 7.61 3.33
CA ILE A 134 -1.68 8.79 2.45
C ILE A 134 -0.66 8.52 1.34
N THR A 135 0.53 8.03 1.68
CA THR A 135 1.60 7.75 0.71
C THR A 135 1.17 6.76 -0.37
N LEU A 136 0.52 5.66 0.02
CA LEU A 136 0.02 4.63 -0.89
C LEU A 136 -1.12 5.17 -1.77
N SER A 137 -2.01 5.99 -1.21
CA SER A 137 -3.12 6.62 -1.95
C SER A 137 -2.60 7.60 -3.02
N LEU A 138 -1.58 8.41 -2.71
CA LEU A 138 -0.92 9.29 -3.68
C LEU A 138 -0.34 8.52 -4.87
N GLU A 139 0.20 7.33 -4.63
CA GLU A 139 0.78 6.49 -5.66
C GLU A 139 -0.27 5.72 -6.46
N LEU A 140 -1.29 5.15 -5.82
CA LEU A 140 -2.37 4.39 -6.48
C LEU A 140 -3.24 5.25 -7.41
N THR A 141 -3.37 6.54 -7.12
CA THR A 141 -4.02 7.52 -8.02
C THR A 141 -3.05 8.01 -9.12
N GLY A 142 -1.80 7.55 -9.11
CA GLY A 142 -0.76 7.90 -10.07
C GLY A 142 -1.04 7.45 -11.51
N ARG A 143 -0.27 8.02 -12.45
CA ARG A 143 -0.41 7.73 -13.88
C ARG A 143 0.07 6.33 -14.27
N TYR A 144 1.05 5.81 -13.55
CA TYR A 144 1.72 4.55 -13.87
C TYR A 144 0.96 3.33 -13.33
N VAL A 145 0.14 3.53 -12.30
CA VAL A 145 -0.67 2.46 -11.71
C VAL A 145 -1.83 2.11 -12.62
N GLU A 146 -2.01 0.81 -12.85
CA GLU A 146 -2.98 0.20 -13.77
C GLU A 146 -4.35 0.00 -13.11
N ASN A 147 -4.82 0.98 -12.33
CA ASN A 147 -6.15 0.97 -11.71
C ASN A 147 -7.22 1.50 -12.65
N SER A 148 -8.45 1.01 -12.47
CA SER A 148 -9.63 1.56 -13.14
C SER A 148 -9.87 3.02 -12.71
N PRO A 149 -10.50 3.85 -13.56
CA PRO A 149 -10.81 5.22 -13.19
C PRO A 149 -11.73 5.31 -11.96
N GLU A 150 -12.62 4.33 -11.77
CA GLU A 150 -13.49 4.22 -10.58
C GLU A 150 -12.66 4.01 -9.32
N GLU A 151 -11.69 3.08 -9.35
CA GLU A 151 -10.79 2.84 -8.20
C GLU A 151 -9.91 4.06 -7.89
N LYS A 152 -9.42 4.77 -8.91
CA LYS A 152 -8.65 6.01 -8.71
C LYS A 152 -9.51 7.10 -8.06
N THR A 153 -10.78 7.18 -8.44
CA THR A 153 -11.76 8.11 -7.86
C THR A 153 -12.02 7.78 -6.41
N ARG A 154 -12.29 6.50 -6.10
CA ARG A 154 -12.51 6.00 -4.74
C ARG A 154 -11.29 6.27 -3.82
N CYS A 155 -10.09 5.91 -4.27
CA CYS A 155 -8.85 6.14 -3.53
C CYS A 155 -8.67 7.64 -3.23
N GLN A 156 -8.94 8.51 -4.20
CA GLN A 156 -8.82 9.94 -3.98
C GLN A 156 -9.89 10.51 -3.03
N THR A 157 -11.13 10.03 -3.11
CA THR A 157 -12.19 10.42 -2.16
C THR A 157 -11.80 10.04 -0.73
N ASN A 158 -11.31 8.82 -0.53
CA ASN A 158 -10.80 8.36 0.76
C ASN A 158 -9.61 9.21 1.25
N LEU A 159 -8.67 9.56 0.37
CA LEU A 159 -7.57 10.45 0.70
C LEU A 159 -8.08 11.83 1.16
N ILE A 160 -9.09 12.40 0.50
CA ILE A 160 -9.70 13.68 0.89
C ILE A 160 -10.35 13.59 2.27
N HIS A 161 -11.06 12.49 2.57
CA HIS A 161 -11.63 12.26 3.90
C HIS A 161 -10.53 12.23 4.97
N VAL A 162 -9.46 11.46 4.74
CA VAL A 162 -8.33 11.37 5.69
C VAL A 162 -7.65 12.73 5.88
N MET A 163 -7.42 13.48 4.80
CA MET A 163 -6.87 14.85 4.88
C MET A 163 -7.80 15.83 5.61
N SER A 164 -9.10 15.56 5.64
CA SER A 164 -10.12 16.36 6.33
C SER A 164 -10.39 15.86 7.77
N ASN A 165 -9.57 14.93 8.28
CA ASN A 165 -9.74 14.29 9.59
C ASN A 165 -11.08 13.53 9.73
N GLU A 166 -11.55 12.96 8.63
CA GLU A 166 -12.71 12.07 8.56
C GLU A 166 -12.27 10.62 8.38
N CYS A 167 -13.14 9.68 8.76
CA CYS A 167 -12.85 8.25 8.60
C CYS A 167 -12.96 7.87 7.12
N PRO A 168 -11.94 7.21 6.53
CA PRO A 168 -12.05 6.69 5.17
C PRO A 168 -13.10 5.56 5.11
N GLU A 169 -13.69 5.37 3.93
CA GLU A 169 -14.55 4.21 3.66
C GLU A 169 -13.69 2.93 3.62
N PRO A 170 -14.25 1.77 4.02
CA PRO A 170 -13.51 0.50 4.02
C PRO A 170 -12.92 0.15 2.66
N GLU A 171 -11.67 -0.30 2.65
CA GLU A 171 -11.02 -0.79 1.45
C GLU A 171 -11.67 -2.10 0.96
N PRO A 172 -11.85 -2.29 -0.36
CA PRO A 172 -12.56 -3.44 -0.92
C PRO A 172 -11.76 -4.72 -0.71
N GLY A 173 -12.43 -5.81 -0.31
CA GLY A 173 -11.79 -7.13 -0.10
C GLY A 173 -11.15 -7.33 1.28
N CYS A 174 -11.38 -6.42 2.23
CA CYS A 174 -11.05 -6.63 3.64
C CYS A 174 -12.09 -7.52 4.33
N ASP A 175 -11.65 -8.24 5.36
CA ASP A 175 -12.52 -9.07 6.20
C ASP A 175 -13.43 -8.20 7.08
N PHE A 176 -14.67 -8.66 7.31
CA PHE A 176 -15.69 -7.86 8.00
C PHE A 176 -15.28 -7.53 9.45
N GLU A 177 -14.77 -8.51 10.19
CA GLU A 177 -14.32 -8.31 11.57
C GLU A 177 -13.17 -7.29 11.65
N ALA A 178 -12.18 -7.45 10.78
CA ALA A 178 -11.02 -6.56 10.73
C ALA A 178 -11.42 -5.12 10.33
N VAL A 179 -12.44 -4.95 9.47
CA VAL A 179 -12.97 -3.63 9.11
C VAL A 179 -13.65 -2.95 10.28
N GLU A 180 -14.43 -3.68 11.10
CA GLU A 180 -15.07 -3.10 12.27
C GLU A 180 -14.02 -2.67 13.32
N GLU A 181 -12.99 -3.48 13.55
CA GLU A 181 -11.85 -3.11 14.39
C GLU A 181 -11.15 -1.85 13.86
N ALA A 182 -10.87 -1.81 12.55
CA ALA A 182 -10.24 -0.65 11.91
C ALA A 182 -11.09 0.62 12.06
N LYS A 183 -12.41 0.55 11.87
CA LYS A 183 -13.31 1.70 12.05
C LYS A 183 -13.20 2.29 13.46
N GLU A 184 -13.11 1.46 14.49
CA GLU A 184 -12.91 1.94 15.87
C GLU A 184 -11.53 2.58 16.07
N LEU A 185 -10.48 2.04 15.44
CA LEU A 185 -9.14 2.67 15.42
C LEU A 185 -9.19 4.06 14.78
N TRP A 186 -9.78 4.19 13.59
CA TRP A 186 -9.91 5.48 12.89
C TRP A 186 -10.77 6.50 13.66
N LYS A 187 -11.82 6.06 14.35
CA LYS A 187 -12.59 6.93 15.27
C LYS A 187 -11.73 7.42 16.44
N THR A 188 -10.91 6.55 17.02
CA THR A 188 -10.02 6.91 18.13
C THR A 188 -8.97 7.93 17.70
N LEU A 189 -8.40 7.75 16.50
CA LEU A 189 -7.46 8.69 15.88
C LEU A 189 -8.09 10.08 15.66
N LYS A 190 -9.37 10.12 15.25
CA LYS A 190 -10.12 11.38 15.09
C LYS A 190 -10.36 12.11 16.41
N VAL A 191 -10.75 11.38 17.46
CA VAL A 191 -11.15 11.95 18.75
C VAL A 191 -9.94 12.44 19.55
N THR A 192 -8.77 11.83 19.37
CA THR A 192 -7.55 12.23 20.06
C THR A 192 -7.05 13.56 19.50
N PRO A 193 -7.10 14.68 20.24
CA PRO A 193 -6.64 15.97 19.75
C PRO A 193 -5.11 15.99 19.79
N GLN A 194 -4.47 15.36 18.81
CA GLN A 194 -3.08 15.63 18.54
C GLN A 194 -2.99 16.95 17.78
N ALA A 195 -1.91 17.69 18.02
CA ALA A 195 -1.50 18.80 17.16
C ALA A 195 -1.61 18.39 15.68
N PRO A 196 -1.84 19.33 14.74
CA PRO A 196 -1.96 19.00 13.33
C PRO A 196 -0.82 18.06 12.91
N GLN A 197 -1.17 16.83 12.53
CA GLN A 197 -0.20 15.81 12.17
C GLN A 197 0.44 16.23 10.84
N VAL A 198 1.73 16.57 10.90
CA VAL A 198 2.51 16.93 9.72
C VAL A 198 3.33 15.72 9.30
N PHE A 199 3.00 15.18 8.13
CA PHE A 199 3.74 14.08 7.51
C PHE A 199 4.62 14.63 6.38
N THR A 200 5.85 14.11 6.28
CA THR A 200 6.78 14.48 5.20
C THR A 200 6.92 13.32 4.23
N ILE A 201 6.29 13.42 3.07
CA ILE A 201 6.28 12.36 2.05
C ILE A 201 7.40 12.62 1.03
N GLN A 202 8.31 11.65 0.91
CA GLN A 202 9.42 11.70 -0.04
C GLN A 202 8.94 11.33 -1.45
N MET A 203 8.57 12.33 -2.25
CA MET A 203 8.00 12.14 -3.60
C MET A 203 8.95 11.45 -4.58
N GLU A 204 10.27 11.48 -4.36
CA GLU A 204 11.27 10.79 -5.20
C GLU A 204 11.22 9.26 -5.06
N GLN A 205 10.68 8.76 -3.95
CA GLN A 205 10.65 7.33 -3.61
C GLN A 205 9.39 6.61 -4.09
N ILE A 206 8.42 7.38 -4.60
CA ILE A 206 7.13 6.91 -5.08
C ILE A 206 6.88 7.39 -6.50
N ALA A 207 5.87 6.84 -7.17
CA ALA A 207 5.39 7.31 -8.46
C ALA A 207 4.05 8.07 -8.30
N PRO A 208 4.04 9.30 -7.75
CA PRO A 208 2.81 9.96 -7.32
C PRO A 208 2.00 10.49 -8.52
N PHE A 209 0.76 10.92 -8.25
CA PHE A 209 -0.07 11.58 -9.27
C PHE A 209 0.35 13.02 -9.61
N VAL A 210 1.28 13.62 -8.86
CA VAL A 210 1.78 14.99 -9.07
C VAL A 210 3.13 14.95 -9.78
N GLU A 211 3.21 15.59 -10.94
CA GLU A 211 4.45 15.82 -11.67
C GLU A 211 4.92 17.26 -11.46
N CYS A 212 6.18 17.42 -11.10
CA CYS A 212 6.84 18.72 -10.94
C CYS A 212 8.05 18.80 -11.86
N LYS A 213 8.16 19.89 -12.62
CA LYS A 213 9.35 20.23 -13.41
C LYS A 213 9.72 21.68 -13.18
N LEU A 214 11.01 21.94 -13.04
CA LEU A 214 11.56 23.28 -12.88
C LEU A 214 12.38 23.64 -14.11
N VAL A 215 12.22 24.85 -14.62
CA VAL A 215 12.93 25.35 -15.81
C VAL A 215 13.35 26.78 -15.57
N PHE A 216 14.63 27.09 -15.82
CA PHE A 216 15.09 28.46 -15.95
C PHE A 216 14.83 28.97 -17.36
N ASP A 217 14.37 30.20 -17.47
CA ASP A 217 14.07 30.81 -18.78
C ASP A 217 15.34 30.96 -19.65
N LEU A 218 16.49 31.20 -19.01
CA LEU A 218 17.78 31.39 -19.66
C LEU A 218 18.84 30.44 -19.07
N VAL A 219 19.73 29.95 -19.95
CA VAL A 219 20.85 29.06 -19.57
C VAL A 219 21.97 29.82 -18.85
N SER A 220 22.10 31.12 -19.12
CA SER A 220 23.08 32.01 -18.48
C SER A 220 22.52 33.43 -18.41
N THR A 221 22.78 34.11 -17.30
CA THR A 221 22.23 35.44 -16.99
C THR A 221 23.37 36.35 -16.51
N THR A 222 23.32 37.65 -16.81
CA THR A 222 24.31 38.61 -16.33
C THR A 222 24.04 38.95 -14.86
N ALA A 223 25.08 39.29 -14.09
CA ALA A 223 25.00 39.45 -12.63
C ALA A 223 23.92 40.45 -12.15
N ASP A 224 23.56 41.44 -12.97
CA ASP A 224 22.60 42.49 -12.61
C ASP A 224 21.18 42.26 -13.17
N SER A 225 20.88 41.05 -13.66
CA SER A 225 19.59 40.75 -14.28
C SER A 225 18.79 39.70 -13.50
N THR A 226 17.48 39.92 -13.45
CA THR A 226 16.54 39.05 -12.76
C THR A 226 16.48 37.68 -13.43
N ILE A 227 16.71 36.62 -12.66
CA ILE A 227 16.59 35.24 -13.13
C ILE A 227 15.12 34.81 -12.98
N LEU A 228 14.52 34.32 -14.06
CA LEU A 228 13.17 33.76 -14.05
C LEU A 228 13.23 32.24 -13.91
N LEU A 229 12.66 31.72 -12.83
CA LEU A 229 12.44 30.29 -12.60
C LEU A 229 10.96 29.97 -12.77
N GLN A 230 10.63 29.03 -13.65
CA GLN A 230 9.26 28.58 -13.86
C GLN A 230 9.08 27.16 -13.33
N ILE A 231 8.08 26.98 -12.46
CA ILE A 231 7.67 25.66 -11.96
C ILE A 231 6.43 25.22 -12.70
N TYR A 232 6.51 24.06 -13.34
CA TYR A 232 5.40 23.38 -13.99
C TYR A 232 4.89 22.26 -13.10
N LEU A 233 3.64 22.37 -12.67
CA LEU A 233 2.93 21.35 -11.91
C LEU A 233 1.83 20.76 -12.77
N ARG A 234 1.77 19.43 -12.86
CA ARG A 234 0.70 18.71 -13.52
C ARG A 234 0.19 17.59 -12.62
N VAL A 235 -1.12 17.41 -12.57
CA VAL A 235 -1.75 16.33 -11.80
C VAL A 235 -2.51 15.36 -12.70
N SER A 236 -2.42 14.09 -12.36
CA SER A 236 -3.11 12.99 -13.05
C SER A 236 -4.32 12.46 -12.29
N CYS A 237 -4.64 13.03 -11.13
CA CYS A 237 -5.74 12.59 -10.27
C CYS A 237 -7.12 13.02 -10.79
N PRO A 238 -8.19 12.25 -10.52
CA PRO A 238 -9.56 12.57 -10.93
C PRO A 238 -10.11 13.92 -10.45
N PHE A 239 -9.89 14.25 -9.18
CA PHE A 239 -10.35 15.48 -8.55
C PHE A 239 -9.22 16.51 -8.40
N PRO A 240 -9.56 17.80 -8.35
CA PRO A 240 -8.55 18.84 -8.14
C PRO A 240 -7.91 18.78 -6.75
N LEU A 241 -6.67 19.25 -6.65
CA LEU A 241 -5.92 19.31 -5.40
C LEU A 241 -5.62 20.77 -5.01
N ARG A 242 -5.85 21.10 -3.74
CA ARG A 242 -5.46 22.38 -3.16
C ARG A 242 -4.23 22.20 -2.28
N PHE A 243 -3.29 23.14 -2.36
CA PHE A 243 -2.13 23.20 -1.47
C PHE A 243 -2.03 24.58 -0.83
N SER A 244 -1.39 24.69 0.34
CA SER A 244 -1.33 25.94 1.11
C SER A 244 -0.11 26.79 0.79
N LYS A 245 0.99 26.13 0.43
CA LYS A 245 2.32 26.72 0.24
C LYS A 245 3.12 25.92 -0.77
N ILE A 246 3.91 26.61 -1.58
CA ILE A 246 5.00 26.03 -2.38
C ILE A 246 6.28 26.79 -2.08
N ALA A 247 7.38 26.05 -1.93
CA ALA A 247 8.69 26.60 -1.65
C ALA A 247 9.76 25.88 -2.49
N VAL A 248 10.73 26.63 -3.00
CA VAL A 248 11.93 26.08 -3.66
C VAL A 248 13.14 26.33 -2.77
N PHE A 249 13.93 25.28 -2.56
CA PHE A 249 15.16 25.35 -1.77
C PHE A 249 16.37 25.20 -2.69
N PHE A 250 17.21 26.23 -2.72
CA PHE A 250 18.49 26.26 -3.41
C PHE A 250 19.63 25.91 -2.46
N SER A 251 20.77 25.54 -3.04
CA SER A 251 22.03 25.39 -2.31
C SER A 251 22.46 26.69 -1.62
N ASN A 252 22.22 27.84 -2.27
CA ASN A 252 22.38 29.14 -1.65
C ASN A 252 21.05 29.58 -1.00
N GLN A 253 21.04 29.62 0.34
CA GLN A 253 19.84 29.89 1.13
C GLN A 253 19.26 31.30 0.95
N PHE A 254 20.04 32.25 0.44
CA PHE A 254 19.59 33.63 0.18
C PHE A 254 18.36 33.67 -0.73
N TYR A 255 18.33 32.81 -1.76
CA TYR A 255 17.25 32.75 -2.74
C TYR A 255 15.99 32.05 -2.22
N ASN A 256 16.08 31.26 -1.14
CA ASN A 256 14.95 30.49 -0.62
C ASN A 256 13.79 31.40 -0.18
N GLN A 257 14.10 32.60 0.32
CA GLN A 257 13.10 33.57 0.76
C GLN A 257 12.33 34.19 -0.43
N GLN A 258 12.95 34.21 -1.61
CA GLN A 258 12.36 34.76 -2.84
C GLN A 258 11.48 33.73 -3.56
N CYS A 259 11.61 32.43 -3.23
CA CYS A 259 10.89 31.35 -3.87
C CYS A 259 9.83 30.68 -2.99
N VAL A 260 8.96 31.49 -2.39
CA VAL A 260 7.81 31.01 -1.61
C VAL A 260 6.52 31.66 -2.08
N VAL A 261 5.50 30.85 -2.35
CA VAL A 261 4.11 31.32 -2.58
C VAL A 261 3.20 30.68 -1.53
N GLU A 262 2.40 31.49 -0.86
CA GLU A 262 1.43 31.08 0.14
C GLU A 262 0.02 31.57 -0.23
N THR A 263 -1.00 30.85 0.22
CA THR A 263 -2.41 31.11 -0.14
C THR A 263 -2.97 32.46 0.38
N GLY A 264 -2.16 33.29 1.06
CA GLY A 264 -2.55 34.57 1.66
C GLY A 264 -1.84 35.82 1.10
N SER A 265 -0.91 35.69 0.15
CA SER A 265 -0.25 36.86 -0.46
C SER A 265 -1.15 37.53 -1.50
N ALA A 266 -1.38 38.84 -1.36
CA ALA A 266 -2.31 39.67 -2.14
C ALA A 266 -1.98 39.85 -3.65
N GLN A 267 -1.08 39.03 -4.21
CA GLN A 267 -0.74 39.05 -5.63
C GLN A 267 -1.27 37.78 -6.30
N GLY A 268 -2.49 37.88 -6.81
CA GLY A 268 -3.03 36.99 -7.84
C GLY A 268 -4.22 36.15 -7.38
N GLU A 269 -5.36 36.39 -8.04
CA GLU A 269 -6.61 35.61 -7.99
C GLU A 269 -6.47 34.15 -8.49
N CYS A 270 -5.30 33.52 -8.37
CA CYS A 270 -5.06 32.14 -8.82
C CYS A 270 -4.70 31.25 -7.63
N GLY A 271 -5.70 30.95 -6.79
CA GLY A 271 -5.55 30.05 -5.64
C GLY A 271 -4.72 28.81 -5.98
N LEU A 272 -3.87 28.36 -5.05
CA LEU A 272 -2.98 27.20 -5.17
C LEU A 272 -3.78 25.90 -5.36
N TYR A 273 -4.29 25.72 -6.57
CA TYR A 273 -5.24 24.71 -6.99
C TYR A 273 -4.75 24.08 -8.29
N LEU A 274 -4.64 22.75 -8.31
CA LEU A 274 -4.22 21.96 -9.46
C LEU A 274 -5.46 21.28 -10.04
N LEU A 275 -5.80 21.66 -11.27
CA LEU A 275 -6.88 21.03 -12.02
C LEU A 275 -6.35 19.78 -12.76
N PRO A 276 -7.13 18.69 -12.80
CA PRO A 276 -6.80 17.50 -13.59
C PRO A 276 -6.45 17.86 -15.03
N ALA A 277 -5.37 17.25 -15.55
CA ALA A 277 -4.88 17.40 -16.93
C ALA A 277 -4.49 18.84 -17.36
N LYS A 278 -4.52 19.84 -16.47
CA LYS A 278 -4.02 21.19 -16.75
C LYS A 278 -2.66 21.41 -16.07
N THR A 279 -1.72 21.95 -16.81
CA THR A 279 -0.42 22.34 -16.25
C THR A 279 -0.55 23.72 -15.63
N LYS A 280 -0.25 23.84 -14.34
CA LYS A 280 -0.14 25.12 -13.65
C LYS A 280 1.32 25.58 -13.67
N VAL A 281 1.54 26.81 -14.10
CA VAL A 281 2.87 27.44 -14.12
C VAL A 281 2.95 28.45 -12.99
N ILE A 282 3.98 28.36 -12.16
CA ILE A 282 4.25 29.30 -11.07
C ILE A 282 5.62 29.93 -11.34
N PRO A 283 5.65 31.21 -11.77
CA PRO A 283 6.90 31.91 -12.00
C PRO A 283 7.46 32.48 -10.69
N PHE A 284 8.76 32.37 -10.51
CA PHE A 284 9.55 33.01 -9.47
C PHE A 284 10.59 33.92 -10.09
N GLN A 285 10.74 35.11 -9.51
CA GLN A 285 11.75 36.09 -9.88
C GLN A 285 12.84 36.08 -8.82
N LEU A 286 14.07 35.82 -9.27
CA LEU A 286 15.25 35.75 -8.44
C LEU A 286 16.12 36.97 -8.75
N VAL A 287 16.43 37.75 -7.73
CA VAL A 287 17.37 38.87 -7.83
C VAL A 287 18.70 38.42 -7.20
N PRO A 288 19.80 38.38 -7.99
CA PRO A 288 21.11 37.93 -7.56
C PRO A 288 21.65 38.58 -6.30
#